data_AF-A0A061QWR9-F1
#
_entry.id   AF-A0A061QWR9-F1
#
_cell.length_a   1.000
_cell.length_b   1.000
_cell.length_c   1.000
_cell.angle_alpha   90.00
_cell.angle_beta   90.00
_cell.angle_gamma   90.00
#
_symmetry.space_group_name_H-M   'P 1'
#
loop_
_entity.id
_entity.type
_entity.pdbx_description
1 polymer ?
#
loop_
_entity_poly.entity_id
_entity_poly.type
_entity_poly.pdbx_seq_one_letter_code
_entity_poly.pdbx_strand_id
1 'polypeptide(L)'
;MLHEKGLLLRCYTQNVDSLETQAGLPAEMLVAAHGNFDSSSCIKCGAAYSQDFTREAVMSGTPAKCRLCRSLVKPNIVFFGESLPERFFTLCSSDLAEADLLIVMGSSLQVQPFASLVDMVGRRTPRLLINRERVGEGFSMSFFSPPQANGFNFGEGNYRDALCLGNCDDGVRELSQLLGWEHDLDALIQGGTHREEEVTKKCD
;
A
#
# COMPACT_ATOMS: atom_id res chain seq x y z
N MET A 1 -5.42 5.79 13.13
CA MET A 1 -5.94 7.19 13.01
C MET A 1 -6.98 7.41 11.92
N LEU A 2 -6.61 7.56 10.63
CA LEU A 2 -7.59 7.96 9.60
C LEU A 2 -8.81 7.03 9.55
N HIS A 3 -8.60 5.72 9.68
CA HIS A 3 -9.67 4.73 9.78
C HIS A 3 -10.55 4.92 11.03
N GLU A 4 -9.95 5.03 12.22
CA GLU A 4 -10.68 5.20 13.49
C GLU A 4 -11.50 6.49 13.54
N LYS A 5 -11.05 7.53 12.82
CA LYS A 5 -11.76 8.80 12.68
C LYS A 5 -12.79 8.80 11.54
N GLY A 6 -12.98 7.68 10.84
CA GLY A 6 -13.97 7.53 9.76
C GLY A 6 -13.61 8.28 8.47
N LEU A 7 -12.34 8.62 8.26
CA LEU A 7 -11.87 9.43 7.13
C LEU A 7 -11.19 8.59 6.03
N LEU A 8 -10.78 7.37 6.34
CA LEU A 8 -10.12 6.50 5.37
C LEU A 8 -11.16 5.75 4.53
N LEU A 9 -11.24 6.10 3.24
CA LEU A 9 -12.03 5.34 2.26
C LEU A 9 -11.36 4.01 1.89
N ARG A 10 -10.06 4.06 1.55
CA ARG A 10 -9.25 2.87 1.22
C ARG A 10 -7.76 3.17 1.36
N CYS A 11 -6.98 2.16 1.70
CA CYS A 11 -5.53 2.15 1.59
C CYS A 11 -5.11 1.24 0.43
N TYR A 12 -4.47 1.81 -0.59
CA TYR A 12 -3.82 1.07 -1.66
C TYR A 12 -2.32 1.00 -1.36
N THR A 13 -1.76 -0.20 -1.24
CA THR A 13 -0.34 -0.38 -0.94
C THR A 13 0.36 -1.22 -2.01
N GLN A 14 1.60 -0.85 -2.33
CA GLN A 14 2.52 -1.65 -3.14
C GLN A 14 3.41 -2.55 -2.28
N ASN A 15 3.43 -2.30 -0.97
CA ASN A 15 4.24 -3.04 -0.02
C ASN A 15 3.66 -4.43 0.20
N VAL A 16 4.53 -5.38 0.51
CA VAL A 16 4.16 -6.78 0.77
C VAL A 16 4.37 -7.18 2.23
N ASP A 17 5.04 -6.33 3.01
CA ASP A 17 5.42 -6.57 4.42
C ASP A 17 4.25 -6.74 5.39
N SER A 18 3.03 -6.34 4.97
CA SER A 18 1.78 -6.49 5.73
C SER A 18 1.73 -5.59 6.98
N LEU A 19 2.54 -4.53 7.03
CA LEU A 19 2.56 -3.59 8.16
C LEU A 19 1.25 -2.82 8.32
N GLU A 20 0.47 -2.61 7.26
CA GLU A 20 -0.85 -1.98 7.35
C GLU A 20 -1.81 -2.83 8.19
N THR A 21 -1.82 -4.16 7.95
CA THR A 21 -2.60 -5.11 8.74
C THR A 21 -2.11 -5.14 10.19
N GLN A 22 -0.78 -5.16 10.40
CA GLN A 22 -0.18 -5.17 11.75
C GLN A 22 -0.46 -3.88 12.53
N ALA A 23 -0.53 -2.74 11.86
CA ALA A 23 -0.95 -1.47 12.44
C ALA A 23 -2.43 -1.45 12.87
N GLY A 24 -3.21 -2.48 12.50
CA GLY A 24 -4.62 -2.65 12.86
C GLY A 24 -5.59 -2.16 11.79
N LEU A 25 -5.14 -1.94 10.56
CA LEU A 25 -6.05 -1.64 9.47
C LEU A 25 -6.83 -2.90 9.07
N PRO A 26 -8.18 -2.87 9.05
CA PRO A 26 -8.95 -4.07 8.74
C PRO A 26 -8.87 -4.38 7.24
N ALA A 27 -8.96 -5.66 6.90
CA ALA A 27 -8.70 -6.17 5.55
C ALA A 27 -9.60 -5.53 4.47
N GLU A 28 -10.83 -5.17 4.82
CA GLU A 28 -11.75 -4.48 3.92
C GLU A 28 -11.26 -3.08 3.54
N MET A 29 -10.46 -2.41 4.37
CA MET A 29 -9.89 -1.10 4.05
C MET A 29 -8.63 -1.21 3.19
N LEU A 30 -8.04 -2.40 3.07
CA LEU A 30 -6.78 -2.61 2.37
C LEU A 30 -7.00 -3.15 0.94
N VAL A 31 -6.19 -2.63 0.02
CA VAL A 31 -5.92 -3.20 -1.30
C VAL A 31 -4.40 -3.38 -1.41
N ALA A 32 -3.94 -4.59 -1.11
CA ALA A 32 -2.55 -5.00 -1.33
C ALA A 32 -2.33 -5.24 -2.83
N ALA A 33 -1.95 -4.18 -3.55
CA ALA A 33 -1.89 -4.18 -5.00
C ALA A 33 -0.87 -5.19 -5.52
N HIS A 34 0.24 -5.40 -4.81
CA HIS A 34 1.23 -6.43 -5.13
C HIS A 34 1.08 -7.69 -4.27
N GLY A 35 -0.11 -7.89 -3.70
CA GLY A 35 -0.34 -8.95 -2.72
C GLY A 35 0.44 -8.71 -1.42
N ASN A 36 0.46 -9.71 -0.54
CA ASN A 36 1.17 -9.64 0.73
C ASN A 36 1.49 -11.05 1.25
N PHE A 37 2.12 -11.13 2.42
CA PHE A 37 2.48 -12.42 3.03
C PHE A 37 1.35 -13.05 3.86
N ASP A 38 0.14 -12.49 3.88
CA ASP A 38 -0.95 -12.96 4.77
C ASP A 38 -1.49 -14.35 4.39
N SER A 39 -1.27 -14.78 3.14
CA SER A 39 -1.73 -16.07 2.64
C SER A 39 -0.84 -16.63 1.54
N SER A 40 -0.98 -17.92 1.24
CA SER A 40 -0.19 -18.62 0.23
C SER A 40 -1.05 -19.53 -0.63
N SER A 41 -0.65 -19.76 -1.89
CA SER A 41 -1.40 -20.63 -2.82
C SER A 41 -0.48 -21.52 -3.64
N CYS A 42 -0.97 -22.71 -3.99
CA CYS A 42 -0.29 -23.56 -4.96
C CYS A 42 -0.36 -22.95 -6.36
N ILE A 43 0.81 -22.81 -7.01
CA ILE A 43 0.92 -22.20 -8.35
C ILE A 43 0.23 -22.99 -9.47
N LYS A 44 -0.11 -24.26 -9.23
CA LYS A 44 -0.74 -25.14 -10.23
C LYS A 44 -2.24 -25.33 -10.01
N CYS A 45 -2.65 -25.62 -8.77
CA CYS A 45 -4.03 -26.00 -8.47
C CYS A 45 -4.80 -24.95 -7.65
N GLY A 46 -4.17 -23.85 -7.25
CA GLY A 46 -4.82 -22.78 -6.49
C GLY A 46 -5.17 -23.12 -5.04
N ALA A 47 -4.86 -24.34 -4.56
CA ALA A 47 -5.11 -24.72 -3.18
C ALA A 47 -4.45 -23.73 -2.21
N ALA A 48 -5.24 -23.20 -1.27
CA ALA A 48 -4.83 -22.22 -0.29
C ALA A 48 -4.05 -22.84 0.88
N TYR A 49 -3.10 -22.10 1.40
CA TYR A 49 -2.23 -22.43 2.52
C TYR A 49 -2.07 -21.20 3.42
N SER A 50 -1.84 -21.42 4.71
CA SER A 50 -1.50 -20.35 5.64
C SER A 50 -0.12 -19.76 5.36
N GLN A 51 0.12 -18.55 5.85
CA GLN A 51 1.46 -17.93 5.86
C GLN A 51 2.49 -18.85 6.53
N ASP A 52 2.15 -19.49 7.64
CA ASP A 52 3.05 -20.37 8.41
C ASP A 52 3.57 -21.54 7.58
N PHE A 53 2.73 -22.11 6.70
CA PHE A 53 3.15 -23.21 5.84
C PHE A 53 4.34 -22.83 4.94
N THR A 54 4.32 -21.62 4.38
CA THR A 54 5.43 -21.11 3.56
C THR A 54 6.58 -20.61 4.42
N ARG A 55 6.30 -20.01 5.58
CA ARG A 55 7.32 -19.52 6.53
C ARG A 55 8.19 -20.67 7.04
N GLU A 56 7.58 -21.75 7.52
CA GLU A 56 8.28 -22.95 8.00
C GLU A 56 9.22 -23.52 6.93
N ALA A 57 8.74 -23.63 5.69
CA ALA A 57 9.53 -24.14 4.58
C ALA A 57 10.74 -23.24 4.27
N VAL A 58 10.55 -21.92 4.27
CA VAL A 58 11.64 -20.94 4.10
C VAL A 58 12.66 -21.05 5.23
N MET A 59 12.21 -21.10 6.48
CA MET A 59 13.10 -21.23 7.64
C MET A 59 13.87 -22.54 7.67
N SER A 60 13.29 -23.61 7.12
CA SER A 60 13.97 -24.90 6.97
C SER A 60 14.83 -25.00 5.69
N GLY A 61 14.92 -23.94 4.88
CA GLY A 61 15.70 -23.93 3.64
C GLY A 61 15.15 -24.84 2.54
N THR A 62 13.85 -25.15 2.56
CA THR A 62 13.21 -26.05 1.59
C THR A 62 12.04 -25.39 0.85
N PRO A 63 11.81 -25.67 -0.44
CA PRO A 63 10.63 -25.14 -1.13
C PRO A 63 9.32 -25.72 -0.58
N ALA A 64 8.34 -24.87 -0.31
CA ALA A 64 7.00 -25.30 0.07
C ALA A 64 6.32 -26.06 -1.09
N LYS A 65 5.81 -27.27 -0.81
CA LYS A 65 5.17 -28.15 -1.81
C LYS A 65 3.72 -28.44 -1.48
N CYS A 66 2.87 -28.32 -2.47
CA CYS A 66 1.44 -28.58 -2.37
C CYS A 66 1.18 -30.03 -1.92
N ARG A 67 0.33 -30.19 -0.92
CA ARG A 67 -0.09 -31.50 -0.38
C ARG A 67 -0.93 -32.29 -1.41
N LEU A 68 -1.58 -31.61 -2.36
CA LEU A 68 -2.47 -32.23 -3.34
C LEU A 68 -1.77 -32.62 -4.66
N CYS A 69 -0.99 -31.71 -5.25
CA CYS A 69 -0.39 -31.92 -6.57
C CYS A 69 1.14 -31.85 -6.61
N ARG A 70 1.79 -31.70 -5.44
CA ARG A 70 3.26 -31.65 -5.27
C ARG A 70 3.99 -30.51 -5.98
N SER A 71 3.27 -29.63 -6.69
CA SER A 71 3.80 -28.38 -7.25
C SER A 71 4.17 -27.38 -6.14
N LEU A 72 4.82 -26.27 -6.51
CA LEU A 72 5.24 -25.25 -5.55
C LEU A 72 4.04 -24.52 -4.95
N VAL A 73 4.21 -24.09 -3.71
CA VAL A 73 3.33 -23.14 -3.02
C VAL A 73 4.13 -21.87 -2.80
N LYS A 74 3.54 -20.73 -3.15
CA LYS A 74 4.15 -19.41 -2.94
C LYS A 74 3.22 -18.53 -2.11
N PRO A 75 3.75 -17.55 -1.36
CA PRO A 75 2.93 -16.49 -0.79
C PRO A 75 2.17 -15.75 -1.89
N ASN A 76 1.01 -15.20 -1.55
CA ASN A 76 0.12 -14.47 -2.45
C ASN A 76 0.63 -13.03 -2.68
N ILE A 77 1.88 -12.95 -3.13
CA ILE A 77 2.58 -11.77 -3.62
C ILE A 77 2.68 -11.83 -5.14
N VAL A 78 2.55 -10.68 -5.78
CA VAL A 78 2.60 -10.52 -7.24
C VAL A 78 4.05 -10.45 -7.67
N PHE A 79 4.48 -11.43 -8.47
CA PHE A 79 5.81 -11.41 -9.09
C PHE A 79 5.77 -10.64 -10.41
N PHE A 80 6.92 -10.18 -10.89
CA PHE A 80 7.00 -9.58 -12.22
C PHE A 80 6.43 -10.52 -13.30
N GLY A 81 5.52 -9.98 -14.11
CA GLY A 81 4.80 -10.74 -15.14
C GLY A 81 3.47 -11.34 -14.68
N GLU A 82 3.16 -11.33 -13.37
CA GLU A 82 1.83 -11.69 -12.86
C GLU A 82 0.88 -10.49 -12.91
N SER A 83 -0.42 -10.77 -13.05
CA SER A 83 -1.45 -9.73 -12.94
C SER A 83 -1.65 -9.32 -11.48
N LEU A 84 -1.96 -8.04 -11.26
CA LEU A 84 -2.40 -7.58 -9.94
C LEU A 84 -3.71 -8.28 -9.52
N PRO A 85 -4.03 -8.37 -8.22
CA PRO A 85 -5.25 -9.00 -7.75
C PRO A 85 -6.50 -8.33 -8.32
N GLU A 86 -7.54 -9.11 -8.59
CA GLU A 86 -8.82 -8.61 -9.12
C GLU A 86 -9.38 -7.46 -8.29
N ARG A 87 -9.27 -7.56 -6.96
CA ARG A 87 -9.68 -6.53 -5.98
C ARG A 87 -9.13 -5.15 -6.31
N PHE A 88 -7.89 -5.05 -6.83
CA PHE A 88 -7.31 -3.78 -7.27
C PHE A 88 -8.16 -3.15 -8.38
N PHE A 89 -8.46 -3.92 -9.44
CA PHE A 89 -9.21 -3.44 -10.60
C PHE A 89 -10.69 -3.19 -10.29
N THR A 90 -11.29 -4.01 -9.42
CA THR A 90 -12.69 -3.85 -9.02
C THR A 90 -12.92 -2.55 -8.25
N LEU A 91 -11.99 -2.17 -7.36
CA LEU A 91 -12.20 -1.08 -6.41
C LEU A 91 -11.60 0.26 -6.87
N CYS A 92 -10.49 0.25 -7.61
CA CYS A 92 -9.75 1.49 -7.88
C CYS A 92 -10.60 2.55 -8.58
N SER A 93 -11.43 2.16 -9.54
CA SER A 93 -12.27 3.09 -10.30
C SER A 93 -13.35 3.74 -9.43
N SER A 94 -14.05 2.96 -8.60
CA SER A 94 -15.12 3.48 -7.74
C SER A 94 -14.57 4.25 -6.55
N ASP A 95 -13.53 3.73 -5.88
CA ASP A 95 -12.98 4.38 -4.70
C ASP A 95 -12.37 5.74 -5.04
N LEU A 96 -11.59 5.82 -6.13
CA LEU A 96 -10.91 7.07 -6.47
C LEU A 96 -11.84 8.11 -7.07
N ALA A 97 -12.94 7.70 -7.71
CA ALA A 97 -13.97 8.63 -8.17
C ALA A 97 -14.68 9.34 -6.99
N GLU A 98 -14.86 8.66 -5.87
CA GLU A 98 -15.52 9.17 -4.65
C GLU A 98 -14.55 9.82 -3.65
N ALA A 99 -13.25 9.80 -3.93
CA ALA A 99 -12.25 10.34 -3.00
C ALA A 99 -12.23 11.87 -2.98
N ASP A 100 -12.37 12.44 -1.78
CA ASP A 100 -12.28 13.88 -1.53
C ASP A 100 -10.83 14.38 -1.32
N LEU A 101 -9.90 13.47 -1.03
CA LEU A 101 -8.46 13.74 -0.86
C LEU A 101 -7.66 12.50 -1.22
N LEU A 102 -6.55 12.67 -1.95
CA LEU A 102 -5.56 11.62 -2.15
C LEU A 102 -4.29 11.94 -1.35
N ILE A 103 -3.83 11.03 -0.52
CA ILE A 103 -2.50 11.11 0.11
C ILE A 103 -1.63 10.00 -0.49
N VAL A 104 -0.55 10.38 -1.14
CA VAL A 104 0.47 9.48 -1.67
C VAL A 104 1.71 9.58 -0.78
N MET A 105 2.16 8.47 -0.22
CA MET A 105 3.31 8.44 0.69
C MET A 105 4.31 7.38 0.27
N GLY A 106 5.60 7.72 0.28
CA GLY A 106 6.69 6.74 0.17
C GLY A 106 6.70 5.88 -1.10
N SER A 107 6.29 6.42 -2.24
CA SER A 107 6.29 5.71 -3.52
C SER A 107 7.06 6.48 -4.60
N SER A 108 7.73 5.76 -5.51
CA SER A 108 8.34 6.35 -6.71
C SER A 108 7.34 6.58 -7.84
N LEU A 109 6.15 5.98 -7.77
CA LEU A 109 5.13 6.01 -8.82
C LEU A 109 5.65 5.58 -10.20
N GLN A 110 6.52 4.56 -10.24
CA GLN A 110 7.10 4.05 -11.49
C GLN A 110 6.45 2.75 -12.00
N VAL A 111 5.76 2.01 -11.12
CA VAL A 111 5.21 0.69 -11.44
C VAL A 111 3.75 0.81 -11.86
N GLN A 112 3.45 0.37 -13.08
CA GLN A 112 2.08 0.30 -13.60
C GLN A 112 1.43 -1.04 -13.26
N PRO A 113 0.10 -1.09 -13.06
CA PRO A 113 -0.87 0.01 -13.20
C PRO A 113 -1.02 0.91 -11.96
N PHE A 114 -0.26 0.68 -10.88
CA PHE A 114 -0.41 1.40 -9.61
C PHE A 114 -0.15 2.90 -9.73
N ALA A 115 0.89 3.28 -10.49
CA ALA A 115 1.25 4.68 -10.68
C ALA A 115 0.11 5.52 -11.29
N SER A 116 -0.76 4.91 -12.12
CA SER A 116 -1.90 5.59 -12.73
C SER A 116 -3.03 5.94 -11.77
N LEU A 117 -3.05 5.41 -10.54
CA LEU A 117 -4.08 5.75 -9.54
C LEU A 117 -4.14 7.26 -9.27
N VAL A 118 -3.01 7.98 -9.35
CA VAL A 118 -2.97 9.42 -9.07
C VAL A 118 -3.83 10.26 -10.04
N ASP A 119 -4.11 9.73 -11.23
CA ASP A 119 -4.90 10.38 -12.27
C ASP A 119 -6.38 9.94 -12.27
N MET A 120 -6.75 8.97 -11.42
CA MET A 120 -8.11 8.44 -11.35
C MET A 120 -9.01 9.21 -10.38
N VAL A 121 -8.44 10.08 -9.54
CA VAL A 121 -9.23 10.95 -8.64
C VAL A 121 -9.88 12.12 -9.39
N GLY A 122 -11.00 12.62 -8.86
CA GLY A 122 -11.75 13.72 -9.44
C GLY A 122 -10.88 14.95 -9.77
N ARG A 123 -11.24 15.71 -10.82
CA ARG A 123 -10.43 16.85 -11.31
C ARG A 123 -10.16 17.92 -10.25
N ARG A 124 -11.03 18.07 -9.25
CA ARG A 124 -10.86 19.04 -8.16
C ARG A 124 -10.33 18.42 -6.86
N THR A 125 -10.21 17.10 -6.79
CA THR A 125 -9.72 16.39 -5.61
C THR A 125 -8.28 16.82 -5.33
N PRO A 126 -7.99 17.42 -4.16
CA PRO A 126 -6.63 17.71 -3.76
C PRO A 126 -5.81 16.42 -3.62
N ARG A 127 -4.51 16.52 -3.92
CA ARG A 127 -3.58 15.41 -3.78
C ARG A 127 -2.36 15.88 -3.00
N LEU A 128 -1.99 15.17 -1.95
CA LEU A 128 -0.78 15.42 -1.16
C LEU A 128 0.24 14.34 -1.42
N LEU A 129 1.45 14.72 -1.82
CA LEU A 129 2.60 13.83 -1.90
C LEU A 129 3.50 14.06 -0.67
N ILE A 130 3.69 13.03 0.15
CA ILE A 130 4.69 13.00 1.23
C ILE A 130 5.79 12.03 0.82
N ASN A 131 6.93 12.54 0.38
CA ASN A 131 7.99 11.68 -0.15
C ASN A 131 9.36 12.33 -0.05
N ARG A 132 10.43 11.55 -0.15
CA ARG A 132 11.80 12.10 -0.16
C ARG A 132 12.12 12.88 -1.43
N GLU A 133 11.47 12.51 -2.53
CA GLU A 133 11.73 13.05 -3.86
C GLU A 133 10.42 13.44 -4.56
N ARG A 134 10.50 14.42 -5.46
CA ARG A 134 9.40 14.72 -6.38
C ARG A 134 9.24 13.58 -7.36
N VAL A 135 8.02 13.07 -7.49
CA VAL A 135 7.70 11.90 -8.31
C VAL A 135 6.33 12.07 -8.97
N GLY A 136 6.10 11.30 -10.03
CA GLY A 136 4.79 11.24 -10.68
C GLY A 136 4.34 12.55 -11.33
N GLU A 137 5.23 13.50 -11.60
CA GLU A 137 4.89 14.73 -12.33
C GLU A 137 4.63 14.45 -13.82
N GLY A 138 3.70 15.20 -14.40
CA GLY A 138 3.26 15.08 -15.79
C GLY A 138 4.28 15.51 -16.83
N PHE A 139 5.37 14.76 -17.00
CA PHE A 139 6.10 14.62 -18.27
C PHE A 139 7.13 13.48 -18.17
N SER A 140 6.68 12.24 -17.99
CA SER A 140 7.59 11.13 -18.31
C SER A 140 7.58 10.92 -19.82
N MET A 141 8.72 11.13 -20.49
CA MET A 141 9.02 10.55 -21.80
C MET A 141 9.09 9.00 -21.76
N SER A 142 8.34 8.35 -20.86
CA SER A 142 8.15 6.91 -20.92
C SER A 142 7.15 6.60 -22.02
N PHE A 143 7.64 5.93 -23.06
CA PHE A 143 6.87 5.27 -24.13
C PHE A 143 5.76 4.32 -23.65
N PHE A 144 5.63 4.09 -22.33
CA PHE A 144 4.68 3.19 -21.69
C PHE A 144 3.54 3.91 -20.95
N SER A 145 3.53 5.25 -20.89
CA SER A 145 2.45 5.99 -20.23
C SER A 145 1.31 6.27 -21.22
N PRO A 146 0.03 6.11 -20.82
CA PRO A 146 -1.09 6.51 -21.66
C PRO A 146 -1.00 8.01 -22.00
N PRO A 147 -1.42 8.44 -23.20
CA PRO A 147 -1.36 9.84 -23.65
C PRO A 147 -2.23 10.83 -22.85
N GLN A 148 -2.80 10.40 -21.71
CA GLN A 148 -3.70 11.17 -20.83
C GLN A 148 -3.23 11.22 -19.36
N ALA A 149 -2.09 10.62 -19.01
CA ALA A 149 -1.58 10.70 -17.64
C ALA A 149 -1.01 12.09 -17.37
N ASN A 150 -1.76 12.92 -16.65
CA ASN A 150 -1.34 14.28 -16.30
C ASN A 150 -0.39 14.31 -15.11
N GLY A 151 -0.36 13.24 -14.30
CA GLY A 151 0.47 13.17 -13.10
C GLY A 151 0.18 14.31 -12.12
N PHE A 152 1.10 14.52 -11.19
CA PHE A 152 1.17 15.70 -10.33
C PHE A 152 1.64 16.94 -11.11
N ASN A 153 1.19 18.12 -10.69
CA ASN A 153 1.74 19.41 -11.08
C ASN A 153 2.17 20.19 -9.83
N PHE A 154 3.46 20.28 -9.56
CA PHE A 154 4.00 21.11 -8.46
C PHE A 154 4.56 22.46 -8.94
N GLY A 155 4.27 22.85 -10.18
CA GLY A 155 4.76 24.06 -10.83
C GLY A 155 3.68 25.12 -11.06
N GLU A 156 3.85 25.90 -12.13
CA GLU A 156 2.91 26.97 -12.49
C GLU A 156 1.51 26.42 -12.82
N GLY A 157 0.47 27.15 -12.42
CA GLY A 157 -0.92 26.74 -12.63
C GLY A 157 -1.40 25.58 -11.74
N ASN A 158 -0.58 25.13 -10.78
CA ASN A 158 -1.01 24.19 -9.75
C ASN A 158 -2.14 24.80 -8.91
N TYR A 159 -3.20 24.02 -8.72
CA TYR A 159 -4.38 24.40 -7.94
C TYR A 159 -4.81 23.33 -6.93
N ARG A 160 -4.17 22.16 -6.91
CA ARG A 160 -4.66 20.99 -6.13
C ARG A 160 -3.59 20.07 -5.57
N ASP A 161 -2.34 20.20 -6.01
CA ASP A 161 -1.27 19.26 -5.67
C ASP A 161 -0.34 19.88 -4.61
N ALA A 162 -0.29 19.28 -3.43
CA ALA A 162 0.60 19.68 -2.36
C ALA A 162 1.79 18.72 -2.26
N LEU A 163 2.94 19.25 -1.85
CA LEU A 163 4.20 18.52 -1.74
C LEU A 163 4.83 18.72 -0.37
N CYS A 164 5.07 17.63 0.35
CA CYS A 164 5.86 17.57 1.57
C CYS A 164 7.10 16.71 1.28
N LEU A 165 8.27 17.36 1.19
CA LEU A 165 9.53 16.66 0.93
C LEU A 165 10.24 16.30 2.24
N GLY A 166 10.57 15.02 2.41
CA GLY A 166 11.28 14.54 3.58
C GLY A 166 11.00 13.09 3.92
N ASN A 167 11.26 12.72 5.17
CA ASN A 167 10.82 11.43 5.71
C ASN A 167 9.28 11.42 5.81
N CYS A 168 8.65 10.29 5.49
CA CYS A 168 7.21 10.13 5.61
C CYS A 168 6.74 10.29 7.06
N ASP A 169 7.51 9.77 8.02
CA ASP A 169 7.16 9.87 9.44
C ASP A 169 7.09 11.32 9.91
N ASP A 170 8.06 12.15 9.49
CA ASP A 170 8.09 13.57 9.83
C ASP A 170 6.92 14.31 9.19
N GLY A 171 6.61 14.04 7.92
CA GLY A 171 5.46 14.63 7.23
C GLY A 171 4.11 14.21 7.84
N VAL A 172 3.97 12.95 8.27
CA VAL A 172 2.78 12.48 8.99
C VAL A 172 2.66 13.13 10.36
N ARG A 173 3.78 13.34 11.07
CA ARG A 173 3.80 14.04 12.36
C ARG A 173 3.42 15.51 12.21
N GLU A 174 3.97 16.22 11.23
CA GLU A 174 3.59 17.60 10.91
C GLU A 174 2.10 17.71 10.57
N LEU A 175 1.60 16.84 9.69
CA LEU A 175 0.17 16.81 9.35
C LEU A 175 -0.69 16.55 10.60
N SER A 176 -0.26 15.63 11.46
CA SER A 176 -0.97 15.32 12.70
C SER A 176 -0.97 16.50 13.67
N GLN A 177 0.12 17.27 13.77
CA GLN A 177 0.17 18.50 14.56
C GLN A 177 -0.81 19.55 14.03
N LEU A 178 -0.84 19.77 12.71
CA LEU A 178 -1.76 20.71 12.07
C LEU A 178 -3.24 20.34 12.27
N LEU A 179 -3.53 19.04 12.38
CA LEU A 179 -4.87 18.52 12.64
C LEU A 179 -5.22 18.41 14.14
N GLY A 180 -4.27 18.69 15.04
CA GLY A 180 -4.44 18.52 16.48
C GLY A 180 -4.51 17.06 16.93
N TRP A 181 -3.91 16.14 16.16
CA TRP A 181 -3.90 14.68 16.39
C TRP A 181 -2.56 14.16 16.89
N GLU A 182 -1.62 15.02 17.27
CA GLU A 182 -0.28 14.61 17.71
C GLU A 182 -0.32 13.60 18.87
N HIS A 183 -1.13 13.88 19.90
CA HIS A 183 -1.29 12.96 21.04
C HIS A 183 -1.92 11.62 20.64
N ASP A 184 -2.88 11.63 19.71
CA ASP A 184 -3.50 10.40 19.20
C ASP A 184 -2.49 9.55 18.43
N LEU A 185 -1.62 10.19 17.63
CA LEU A 185 -0.55 9.53 16.90
C LEU A 185 0.47 8.90 17.84
N ASP A 186 0.93 9.65 18.84
CA ASP A 186 1.91 9.15 19.82
C ASP A 186 1.35 7.97 20.62
N ALA A 187 0.08 8.03 21.04
CA ALA A 187 -0.58 6.93 21.74
C ALA A 187 -0.67 5.66 20.88
N LEU A 188 -0.97 5.80 19.58
CA LEU A 188 -1.01 4.66 18.65
C LEU A 188 0.35 4.05 18.40
N ILE A 189 1.39 4.88 18.23
CA ILE A 189 2.76 4.40 18.04
C ILE A 189 3.20 3.61 19.27
N GLN A 190 3.02 4.16 20.47
CA GLN A 190 3.34 3.47 21.73
C GLN A 190 2.57 2.14 21.86
N GLY A 191 1.26 2.17 21.58
CA GLY A 191 0.44 0.95 21.59
C GLY A 191 0.84 -0.08 20.52
N GLY A 192 1.41 0.36 19.40
CA GLY A 192 1.99 -0.52 18.37
C GLY A 192 3.27 -1.19 18.85
N THR A 193 4.21 -0.42 19.38
CA THR A 193 5.49 -0.92 19.89
C THR A 193 5.30 -1.95 21.00
N HIS A 194 4.37 -1.71 21.93
CA HIS A 194 4.06 -2.69 22.98
C HIS A 194 3.52 -4.02 22.43
N ARG A 195 2.66 -3.97 21.39
CA ARG A 195 2.15 -5.19 20.74
C ARG A 195 3.26 -5.98 20.06
N GLU A 196 4.21 -5.31 19.42
CA GLU A 196 5.37 -5.96 18.78
C GLU A 196 6.29 -6.64 19.79
N GLU A 197 6.56 -5.99 20.93
CA GLU A 197 7.34 -6.56 22.03
C GLU A 197 6.68 -7.81 22.66
N GLU A 198 5.34 -7.85 22.72
CA GLU A 198 4.61 -9.02 23.20
C GLU A 198 4.64 -10.20 22.22
N VAL A 199 4.61 -9.91 20.91
CA VAL A 199 4.71 -10.93 19.86
C VAL A 199 6.10 -11.54 19.82
N THR A 200 7.15 -10.72 19.88
CA THR A 200 8.54 -11.21 19.89
C THR A 200 8.84 -12.10 21.10
N LYS A 201 8.38 -11.72 22.30
CA LYS A 201 8.53 -12.55 23.52
C LYS A 201 7.79 -13.90 23.49
N LYS A 202 6.81 -14.09 22.60
CA LYS A 202 6.10 -15.37 22.43
C LYS A 202 6.77 -16.30 21.41
N CYS A 203 7.68 -15.77 20.60
CA CYS A 203 8.38 -16.50 19.55
C CYS A 203 9.78 -17.01 19.99
N ASP A 204 10.28 -16.52 21.13
CA ASP A 204 11.49 -17.01 21.83
C ASP A 204 11.14 -18.11 22.86
#